data_AF-A0A2A5M5Y5-F1
#
_entry.id   AF-A0A2A5M5Y5-F1
#
_cell.length_a   1.000
_cell.length_b   1.000
_cell.length_c   1.000
_cell.angle_alpha   90.00
_cell.angle_beta   90.00
_cell.angle_gamma   90.00
#
_symmetry.space_group_name_H-M   'P 1'
#
loop_
_entity.id
_entity.type
_entity.pdbx_description
1 polymer ?
#
loop_
_entity_poly.entity_id
_entity_poly.type
_entity_poly.pdbx_seq_one_letter_code
_entity_poly.pdbx_strand_id
1 'polypeptide(L)'
;MKIEAIDLQSALTEASRSLECSVMDLEYEIIQHPRKGFFGFGRKKAIIEAKAKKRILKKNPKKEFTSSKNHKPETHEPKQENKIEIKNEKNKSQKEKYIVKSDEIFDSFHRESKGVRNT
;
A
#
# COMPACT_ATOMS: atom_id res chain seq x y z
N MET A 1 -13.94 -18.75 -8.42
CA MET A 1 -12.91 -19.18 -9.40
C MET A 1 -11.70 -19.66 -8.62
N LYS A 2 -11.10 -20.80 -8.96
CA LYS A 2 -9.90 -21.30 -8.27
C LYS A 2 -8.65 -20.87 -9.03
N ILE A 3 -7.68 -20.28 -8.34
CA ILE A 3 -6.41 -19.82 -8.90
C ILE A 3 -5.28 -20.45 -8.08
N GLU A 4 -4.25 -20.93 -8.77
CA GLU A 4 -3.04 -21.48 -8.17
C GLU A 4 -1.82 -20.63 -8.51
N ALA A 5 -1.01 -20.28 -7.52
CA ALA A 5 0.24 -19.53 -7.75
C ALA A 5 1.31 -19.91 -6.72
N ILE A 6 2.52 -19.41 -6.92
CA ILE A 6 3.65 -19.70 -6.01
C ILE A 6 3.39 -19.12 -4.62
N ASP A 7 2.90 -17.88 -4.57
CA ASP A 7 2.62 -17.11 -3.35
C ASP A 7 1.19 -16.54 -3.38
N LEU A 8 0.70 -16.14 -2.21
CA LEU A 8 -0.63 -15.53 -2.08
C LEU A 8 -0.77 -14.26 -2.91
N GLN A 9 0.25 -13.39 -2.92
CA GLN A 9 0.25 -12.14 -3.68
C GLN A 9 0.12 -12.40 -5.19
N SER A 10 0.85 -13.39 -5.69
CA SER A 10 0.78 -13.79 -7.11
C SER A 10 -0.60 -14.31 -7.45
N ALA A 11 -1.20 -15.15 -6.58
CA ALA A 11 -2.54 -15.67 -6.78
C ALA A 11 -3.60 -14.55 -6.82
N LEU A 12 -3.49 -13.55 -5.93
CA LEU A 12 -4.38 -12.39 -5.93
C LEU A 12 -4.24 -11.53 -7.19
N THR A 13 -3.01 -11.34 -7.66
CA THR A 13 -2.72 -10.58 -8.88
C THR A 13 -3.25 -11.30 -10.13
N GLU A 14 -3.13 -12.62 -10.16
CA GLU A 14 -3.63 -13.42 -11.27
C GLU A 14 -5.17 -13.52 -11.24
N ALA A 15 -5.76 -13.57 -10.05
CA ALA A 15 -7.21 -13.51 -9.87
C ALA A 15 -7.80 -12.18 -10.33
N SER A 16 -7.15 -11.06 -10.00
CA SER A 16 -7.63 -9.72 -10.38
C SER A 16 -7.60 -9.54 -11.89
N ARG A 17 -6.54 -10.01 -12.53
CA ARG A 17 -6.42 -10.03 -14.00
C ARG A 17 -7.47 -10.92 -14.65
N SER A 18 -7.72 -12.11 -14.08
CA SER A 18 -8.69 -13.07 -14.62
C SER A 18 -10.14 -12.63 -14.48
N LEU A 19 -10.45 -11.90 -13.41
CA LEU A 19 -11.79 -11.38 -13.11
C LEU A 19 -11.97 -9.92 -13.56
N GLU A 20 -10.97 -9.34 -14.22
CA GLU A 20 -10.92 -7.95 -14.69
C GLU A 20 -11.35 -6.93 -13.62
N CYS A 21 -10.94 -7.16 -12.38
CA CYS A 21 -11.28 -6.33 -11.24
C CYS A 21 -10.04 -5.88 -10.47
N SER A 22 -10.19 -4.90 -9.57
CA SER A 22 -9.09 -4.48 -8.69
C SER A 22 -8.80 -5.57 -7.65
N VAL A 23 -7.53 -5.70 -7.25
CA VAL A 23 -7.13 -6.62 -6.16
C VAL A 23 -7.88 -6.32 -4.87
N MET A 24 -8.21 -5.05 -4.61
CA MET A 24 -8.98 -4.63 -3.43
C MET A 24 -10.47 -5.00 -3.49
N ASP A 25 -10.98 -5.25 -4.70
CA ASP A 25 -12.37 -5.65 -4.94
C ASP A 25 -12.51 -7.17 -5.11
N LEU A 26 -11.46 -7.93 -4.80
CA LEU A 26 -11.52 -9.37 -4.72
C LEU A 26 -11.94 -9.83 -3.33
N GLU A 27 -12.91 -10.73 -3.29
CA GLU A 27 -13.17 -11.58 -2.14
C GLU A 27 -12.53 -12.94 -2.41
N TYR A 28 -11.76 -13.45 -1.45
CA TYR A 28 -11.07 -14.72 -1.62
C TYR A 28 -11.05 -15.56 -0.35
N GLU A 29 -10.95 -16.86 -0.55
CA GLU A 29 -10.72 -17.85 0.51
C GLU A 29 -9.46 -18.64 0.20
N ILE A 30 -8.62 -18.87 1.22
CA ILE A 30 -7.39 -19.62 1.07
C ILE A 30 -7.70 -21.10 1.29
N ILE A 31 -7.67 -21.89 0.22
CA ILE A 31 -7.83 -23.35 0.28
C ILE A 31 -6.51 -24.01 0.69
N GLN A 32 -5.38 -23.49 0.18
CA GLN A 32 -4.05 -24.02 0.49
C GLN A 32 -3.04 -22.89 0.67
N HIS A 33 -2.30 -22.95 1.78
CA HIS A 33 -1.20 -22.04 2.04
C HIS A 33 0.07 -22.46 1.27
N PRO A 34 0.82 -21.50 0.70
CA PRO A 34 2.08 -21.81 0.04
C PRO A 34 3.12 -22.30 1.04
N ARG A 35 4.00 -23.21 0.61
CA ARG A 35 5.13 -23.71 1.41
C ARG A 35 6.41 -23.69 0.58
N LYS A 36 7.47 -23.11 1.15
CA LYS A 36 8.78 -22.95 0.49
C LYS A 36 9.55 -24.28 0.29
N GLY A 37 9.21 -25.33 1.03
CA GLY A 37 9.93 -26.61 0.99
C GLY A 37 11.33 -26.51 1.61
N PHE A 38 12.01 -27.66 1.77
CA PHE A 38 13.40 -27.71 2.22
C PHE A 38 14.28 -28.11 1.02
N PHE A 39 15.29 -27.32 0.70
CA PHE A 39 16.20 -27.53 -0.44
C PHE A 39 15.53 -27.66 -1.83
N GLY A 40 14.34 -27.07 -2.02
CA GLY A 40 13.59 -27.13 -3.27
C GLY A 40 12.65 -28.33 -3.41
N PHE A 41 12.68 -29.27 -2.46
CA PHE A 41 11.77 -30.41 -2.44
C PHE A 41 10.53 -30.12 -1.57
N GLY A 42 9.37 -30.59 -2.04
CA GLY A 42 8.11 -30.49 -1.31
C GLY A 42 7.49 -29.09 -1.26
N ARG A 43 7.84 -28.19 -2.19
CA ARG A 43 7.16 -26.89 -2.31
C ARG A 43 5.68 -27.09 -2.62
N LYS A 44 4.81 -26.32 -1.97
CA LYS A 44 3.36 -26.29 -2.26
C LYS A 44 2.98 -24.90 -2.75
N LYS A 45 2.12 -24.86 -3.78
CA LYS A 45 1.54 -23.62 -4.31
C LYS A 45 0.46 -23.09 -3.36
N ALA A 46 0.22 -21.79 -3.41
CA ALA A 46 -0.98 -21.19 -2.86
C ALA A 46 -2.16 -21.52 -3.77
N ILE A 47 -3.29 -21.92 -3.18
CA ILE A 47 -4.55 -22.12 -3.91
C ILE A 47 -5.61 -21.27 -3.22
N ILE A 48 -6.23 -20.38 -3.99
CA ILE A 48 -7.31 -19.52 -3.51
C ILE A 48 -8.56 -19.72 -4.35
N GLU A 49 -9.72 -19.59 -3.72
CA GLU A 49 -10.98 -19.38 -4.42
C GLU A 49 -11.31 -17.88 -4.40
N ALA A 50 -11.24 -17.23 -5.55
CA ALA A 50 -11.51 -15.81 -5.72
C ALA A 50 -12.87 -15.56 -6.38
N LYS A 51 -13.52 -14.47 -5.97
CA LYS A 51 -14.78 -13.95 -6.49
C LYS A 51 -14.69 -12.42 -6.57
N ALA A 52 -15.30 -11.83 -7.59
CA ALA A 52 -15.40 -10.38 -7.69
C ALA A 52 -16.47 -9.88 -6.70
N LYS A 53 -16.11 -8.91 -5.86
CA LYS A 53 -17.07 -8.26 -4.95
C LYS A 53 -18.12 -7.54 -5.77
N LYS A 54 -19.39 -7.92 -5.60
CA LYS A 54 -20.51 -7.21 -6.24
C LYS A 54 -20.66 -5.85 -5.56
N ARG A 55 -20.07 -4.81 -6.14
CA ARG A 55 -20.43 -3.44 -5.80
C ARG A 55 -21.85 -3.21 -6.30
N ILE A 56 -22.82 -3.22 -5.39
CA ILE A 56 -24.14 -2.64 -5.68
C ILE A 56 -23.88 -1.15 -5.89
N LEU A 57 -23.68 -0.77 -7.14
CA LEU A 57 -23.51 0.62 -7.51
C LEU A 57 -24.85 1.31 -7.23
N LYS A 58 -25.01 1.87 -6.03
CA LYS A 58 -26.04 2.87 -5.78
C LYS A 58 -25.75 4.00 -6.75
N LYS A 59 -26.50 4.01 -7.84
CA LYS A 59 -26.39 4.92 -8.98
C LYS A 59 -26.70 6.32 -8.47
N ASN A 60 -25.73 6.99 -7.85
CA ASN A 60 -25.82 8.42 -7.62
C ASN A 60 -25.76 9.08 -9.01
N PRO A 61 -26.77 9.86 -9.41
CA PRO A 61 -26.81 10.48 -10.71
C PRO A 61 -25.60 11.42 -10.88
N LYS A 62 -25.04 11.37 -12.08
CA LYS A 62 -23.83 12.02 -12.57
C LYS A 62 -23.79 13.50 -12.18
N LYS A 63 -22.71 13.93 -11.51
CA LYS A 63 -22.21 15.29 -11.67
C LYS A 63 -21.10 15.23 -12.71
N GLU A 64 -21.42 15.68 -13.91
CA GLU A 64 -20.44 15.93 -14.96
C GLU A 64 -19.52 17.06 -14.48
N PHE A 65 -18.25 16.76 -14.24
CA PHE A 65 -17.22 17.77 -14.06
C PHE A 65 -16.38 17.83 -15.34
N THR A 66 -16.62 18.87 -16.12
CA THR A 66 -15.80 19.24 -17.27
C THR A 66 -14.48 19.87 -16.78
N SER A 67 -13.40 19.40 -17.40
CA SER A 67 -12.02 19.90 -17.49
C SER A 67 -11.53 20.99 -16.52
N SER A 68 -10.42 20.71 -15.82
CA SER A 68 -9.21 21.53 -15.93
C SER A 68 -7.96 20.79 -15.42
N LYS A 69 -6.95 20.81 -16.27
CA LYS A 69 -5.58 20.34 -16.10
C LYS A 69 -4.94 21.01 -14.88
N ASN A 70 -4.43 20.23 -13.91
CA ASN A 70 -3.27 20.57 -13.06
C ASN A 70 -2.83 19.38 -12.20
N HIS A 71 -1.52 19.20 -12.07
CA HIS A 71 -0.82 18.12 -11.40
C HIS A 71 -1.04 18.05 -9.87
N LYS A 72 -1.23 16.84 -9.32
CA LYS A 72 -0.41 16.29 -8.21
C LYS A 72 -0.76 14.81 -7.92
N PRO A 73 0.23 13.90 -7.80
CA PRO A 73 0.01 12.58 -7.24
C PRO A 73 0.01 12.67 -5.70
N GLU A 74 -1.15 12.44 -5.08
CA GLU A 74 -1.24 12.20 -3.64
C GLU A 74 -1.11 10.71 -3.36
N THR A 75 0.09 10.39 -2.89
CA THR A 75 0.56 9.11 -2.41
C THR A 75 0.00 8.87 -1.00
N HIS A 76 -0.82 7.83 -0.89
CA HIS A 76 -1.17 6.97 0.26
C HIS A 76 -0.58 7.28 1.66
N GLU A 77 -1.43 7.18 2.69
CA GLU A 77 -1.20 6.30 3.87
C GLU A 77 -2.53 6.00 4.59
N PRO A 78 -2.93 4.72 4.73
CA PRO A 78 -3.74 4.26 5.85
C PRO A 78 -2.82 3.66 6.91
N LYS A 79 -2.70 4.33 8.05
CA LYS A 79 -2.07 3.78 9.25
C LYS A 79 -3.05 2.81 9.90
N GLN A 80 -2.77 1.51 9.79
CA GLN A 80 -3.32 0.50 10.71
C GLN A 80 -2.14 -0.21 11.36
N GLU A 81 -2.01 0.07 12.65
CA GLU A 81 -1.03 -0.47 13.57
C GLU A 81 -1.30 -1.97 13.79
N ASN A 82 -0.38 -2.82 13.35
CA ASN A 82 -0.26 -4.18 13.86
C ASN A 82 0.97 -4.24 14.76
N LYS A 83 0.72 -4.22 16.06
CA LYS A 83 1.70 -4.41 17.14
C LYS A 83 2.27 -5.83 17.05
N ILE A 84 3.43 -5.98 16.41
CA ILE A 84 4.25 -7.20 16.52
C ILE A 84 5.05 -7.06 17.82
N GLU A 85 4.68 -7.84 18.82
CA GLU A 85 5.37 -7.91 20.10
C GLU A 85 6.67 -8.72 19.94
N ILE A 86 7.75 -8.01 19.61
CA ILE A 86 9.10 -8.58 19.62
C ILE A 86 9.63 -8.41 21.05
N LYS A 87 9.57 -9.49 21.84
CA LYS A 87 10.45 -9.64 23.00
C LYS A 87 11.88 -9.57 22.47
N ASN A 88 12.65 -8.56 22.86
CA ASN A 88 14.10 -8.63 22.79
C ASN A 88 14.76 -7.70 23.80
N GLU A 89 15.87 -8.22 24.28
CA GLU A 89 16.61 -7.86 25.47
C GLU A 89 17.26 -6.48 25.42
N LYS A 90 17.53 -5.97 26.62
CA LYS A 90 18.20 -4.71 26.92
C LYS A 90 19.51 -4.58 26.13
N ASN A 91 19.56 -3.65 25.18
CA ASN A 91 20.81 -3.01 24.78
C ASN A 91 20.59 -1.50 24.63
N LYS A 92 21.25 -0.76 25.52
CA LYS A 92 21.15 0.68 25.70
C LYS A 92 22.04 1.36 24.65
N SER A 93 21.52 1.60 23.45
CA SER A 93 22.21 2.42 22.45
C SER A 93 21.76 3.87 22.57
N GLN A 94 22.73 4.75 22.82
CA GLN A 94 22.53 6.20 22.90
C GLN A 94 22.00 6.69 21.56
N LYS A 95 20.85 7.37 21.55
CA LYS A 95 20.32 8.02 20.35
C LYS A 95 21.25 9.18 19.98
N GLU A 96 21.95 9.05 18.86
CA GLU A 96 22.69 10.17 18.28
C GLU A 96 21.70 11.27 17.89
N LYS A 97 21.99 12.49 18.31
CA LYS A 97 21.16 13.67 18.06
C LYS A 97 21.40 14.10 16.61
N TYR A 98 20.40 13.92 15.75
CA TYR A 98 20.47 14.39 14.36
C TYR A 98 20.56 15.93 14.33
N ILE A 99 21.67 16.46 13.84
CA ILE A 99 21.84 17.90 13.60
C ILE A 99 21.47 18.15 12.14
N VAL A 100 20.33 18.78 11.93
CA VAL A 100 19.90 19.26 10.61
C VAL A 100 20.84 20.39 10.20
N LYS A 101 21.58 20.22 9.10
CA LYS A 101 22.37 21.30 8.51
C LYS A 101 21.43 22.19 7.69
N SER A 102 21.50 23.50 7.91
CA SER A 102 20.75 24.49 7.14
C SER A 102 21.44 24.67 5.79
N ASP A 103 20.90 24.02 4.76
CA ASP A 103 21.32 24.23 3.38
C ASP A 103 20.27 25.08 2.65
N GLU A 104 20.66 25.72 1.54
CA GLU A 104 19.80 26.66 0.79
C GLU A 104 18.42 26.09 0.44
N ILE A 105 18.36 24.77 0.24
CA ILE A 105 17.13 24.02 -0.05
C ILE A 105 16.21 23.98 1.19
N PHE A 106 16.77 23.74 2.38
CA PHE A 106 16.02 23.66 3.63
C PHE A 106 15.47 25.03 4.04
N ASP A 107 16.30 26.07 3.92
CA ASP A 107 15.92 27.44 4.25
C ASP A 107 14.90 28.01 3.27
N SER A 108 14.96 27.63 1.99
CA SER A 108 13.95 28.03 0.99
C SER A 108 12.58 27.44 1.26
N PHE A 109 12.52 26.21 1.78
CA PHE A 109 11.24 25.54 2.10
C PHE A 109 10.57 26.15 3.32
N HIS A 110 11.36 26.60 4.29
CA HIS A 110 10.88 27.21 5.53
C HIS A 110 10.94 28.74 5.54
N ARG A 111 11.20 29.38 4.40
CA ARG A 111 11.25 30.84 4.29
C ARG A 111 9.89 31.43 4.63
N GLU A 112 9.77 31.90 5.86
CA GLU A 112 8.65 32.72 6.32
C GLU A 112 8.55 33.93 5.38
N SER A 113 7.42 34.05 4.68
CA SER A 113 7.15 35.16 3.78
C SER A 113 6.96 36.43 4.60
N LYS A 114 8.07 37.07 4.99
CA LYS A 114 8.03 38.46 5.43
C LYS A 114 7.75 39.30 4.20
N GLY A 115 6.46 39.43 3.91
CA GLY A 115 5.93 40.37 2.94
C GLY A 115 6.52 41.73 3.25
N VAL A 116 7.25 42.26 2.27
CA VAL A 116 7.61 43.67 2.20
C VAL A 116 6.27 44.41 2.25
N ARG A 117 5.97 45.02 3.40
CA ARG A 117 4.92 46.03 3.46
C ARG A 117 5.47 47.19 2.65
N ASN A 118 4.87 47.42 1.48
CA ASN A 118 5.09 48.64 0.72
C ASN A 118 4.77 49.83 1.64
N THR A 119 5.77 50.63 1.97
CA THR A 119 5.62 52.00 2.47
C THR A 119 6.71 52.84 1.82
#